data_AF-A0A2A3HKG8-F1
#
_entry.id   AF-A0A2A3HKG8-F1
#
_cell.length_a   1.000
_cell.length_b   1.000
_cell.length_c   1.000
_cell.angle_alpha   90.00
_cell.angle_beta   90.00
_cell.angle_gamma   90.00
#
_symmetry.space_group_name_H-M   'P 1'
#
loop_
_entity.id
_entity.type
_entity.pdbx_description
1 polymer ?
#
loop_
_entity_poly.entity_id
_entity_poly.type
_entity_poly.pdbx_seq_one_letter_code
_entity_poly.pdbx_strand_id
1 'polypeptide(L)' 'MVEIRSIRLEISADEDFAPVLENSVADFARSLDLSEPSLARMKEDCYRLFKKNADRESVQLNFCFDEKGRTGVFSV' A
#
# COMPACT_ATOMS: atom_id res chain seq x y z
N MET A 1 -19.78 7.42 -12.55
CA MET A 1 -18.47 6.85 -12.93
C MET A 1 -17.65 6.88 -11.65
N VAL A 2 -17.24 5.75 -11.10
CA VAL A 2 -16.42 5.77 -9.87
C VAL A 2 -14.99 6.05 -10.31
N GLU A 3 -14.48 7.26 -10.06
CA GLU A 3 -13.07 7.56 -10.28
C GLU A 3 -12.26 6.73 -9.28
N ILE A 4 -11.71 5.61 -9.75
CA ILE A 4 -10.72 4.86 -8.99
C ILE A 4 -9.39 5.53 -9.27
N ARG A 5 -8.83 6.18 -8.25
CA ARG A 5 -7.47 6.68 -8.31
C ARG A 5 -6.54 5.54 -7.91
N SER A 6 -5.49 5.34 -8.70
CA SER A 6 -4.50 4.31 -8.44
C SER A 6 -3.10 4.87 -8.44
N ILE A 7 -2.28 4.34 -7.54
CA ILE A 7 -0.84 4.60 -7.52
C ILE A 7 -0.12 3.28 -7.59
N ARG A 8 0.84 3.19 -8.50
CA ARG A 8 1.76 2.06 -8.60
C ARG A 8 3.07 2.44 -7.95
N LEU A 9 3.52 1.62 -7.02
CA LEU A 9 4.83 1.73 -6.39
C LEU A 9 5.61 0.45 -6.66
N GLU A 10 6.83 0.60 -7.16
CA GLU A 10 7.81 -0.48 -7.17
C GLU A 10 8.70 -0.29 -5.95
N ILE A 11 8.71 -1.29 -5.08
CA ILE A 11 9.46 -1.28 -3.83
C ILE A 11 10.45 -2.44 -3.82
N SER A 12 11.57 -2.25 -3.12
CA SER A 12 12.46 -3.37 -2.81
C SER A 12 11.73 -4.36 -1.89
N ALA A 13 11.99 -5.66 -2.05
CA ALA A 13 11.49 -6.68 -1.14
C ALA A 13 12.43 -6.94 0.06
N ASP A 14 13.51 -6.15 0.19
CA ASP A 14 14.48 -6.25 1.28
C ASP A 14 13.82 -5.94 2.64
N GLU A 15 14.07 -6.76 3.65
CA GLU A 15 13.52 -6.59 5.01
C GLU A 15 13.85 -5.21 5.60
N ASP A 16 15.00 -4.63 5.24
CA ASP A 16 15.39 -3.28 5.66
C ASP A 16 14.47 -2.19 5.10
N PHE A 17 13.70 -2.50 4.05
CA PHE A 17 12.72 -1.60 3.45
C PHE A 17 11.35 -1.59 4.18
N ALA A 18 11.04 -2.61 4.99
CA ALA A 18 9.78 -2.70 5.72
C ALA A 18 9.42 -1.43 6.54
N PRO A 19 10.33 -0.82 7.33
CA PRO A 19 10.03 0.42 8.05
C PRO A 19 9.82 1.62 7.11
N VAL A 20 10.50 1.65 5.95
CA VAL A 20 10.32 2.71 4.94
C VAL A 20 8.94 2.61 4.29
N LEU A 21 8.52 1.38 3.98
CA LEU A 21 7.18 1.09 3.46
C LEU A 21 6.10 1.54 4.45
N GLU A 22 6.26 1.24 5.74
CA GLU A 22 5.28 1.64 6.76
C GLU A 22 5.11 3.16 6.86
N ASN A 23 6.22 3.91 6.89
CA ASN A 23 6.19 5.37 6.93
C ASN A 23 5.54 5.94 5.66
N SER A 24 5.91 5.40 4.49
CA SER A 24 5.37 5.84 3.20
C SER A 24 3.85 5.61 3.11
N VAL A 25 3.36 4.46 3.58
CA VAL A 25 1.92 4.15 3.62
C VAL A 25 1.17 5.09 4.58
N ALA A 26 1.78 5.44 5.71
CA ALA A 26 1.18 6.37 6.68
C ALA A 26 1.08 7.79 6.10
N ASP A 27 2.14 8.29 5.46
CA ASP A 27 2.14 9.62 4.83
C ASP A 27 1.18 9.68 3.64
N PHE A 28 1.10 8.59 2.87
CA PHE A 28 0.14 8.47 1.78
C PHE A 28 -1.31 8.52 2.30
N ALA A 29 -1.62 7.77 3.35
CA ALA A 29 -2.95 7.76 3.96
C ALA A 29 -3.34 9.12 4.54
N ARG A 30 -2.41 9.82 5.19
CA ARG A 30 -2.62 11.20 5.66
C ARG A 30 -2.92 12.16 4.53
N SER A 31 -2.19 12.04 3.41
CA SER A 31 -2.40 12.88 2.22
C SER A 31 -3.77 12.66 1.56
N LEU A 32 -4.36 11.48 1.78
CA LEU A 32 -5.68 11.10 1.28
C LEU A 32 -6.80 11.25 2.32
N ASP A 33 -6.50 11.78 3.51
CA ASP A 33 -7.44 11.93 4.63
C ASP A 33 -8.18 10.62 4.96
N LEU A 34 -7.45 9.49 4.88
CA LEU A 34 -8.02 8.17 5.13
C LEU A 34 -8.33 8.00 6.63
N SER A 35 -9.45 7.32 6.90
CA SER A 35 -9.79 6.89 8.25
C SER A 35 -8.75 5.93 8.83
N GLU A 36 -8.57 5.94 10.16
CA GLU A 36 -7.68 5.00 10.87
C GLU A 36 -7.94 3.52 10.50
N PRO A 37 -9.20 3.04 10.41
CA PRO A 37 -9.47 1.67 9.95
C PRO A 37 -8.98 1.39 8.52
N SER A 38 -9.13 2.34 7.61
CA SER A 38 -8.65 2.21 6.23
C SER A 38 -7.13 2.16 6.18
N LEU A 39 -6.45 2.97 6.99
CA LEU A 39 -4.98 2.94 7.14
C LEU A 39 -4.50 1.60 7.70
N ALA A 40 -5.10 1.12 8.79
CA ALA A 40 -4.73 -0.15 9.41
C ALA A 40 -4.83 -1.31 8.42
N ARG A 41 -5.93 -1.37 7.66
CA ARG A 41 -6.12 -2.36 6.61
C ARG A 41 -5.08 -2.24 5.50
N MET A 42 -4.76 -1.02 5.07
CA MET A 42 -3.79 -0.77 4.00
C MET A 42 -2.37 -1.18 4.42
N LYS A 43 -1.99 -0.94 5.68
CA LYS A 43 -0.73 -1.43 6.27
C LYS A 43 -0.68 -2.95 6.28
N GLU A 44 -1.74 -3.61 6.74
CA GLU A 44 -1.81 -5.08 6.78
C GLU A 44 -1.68 -5.69 5.38
N ASP A 45 -2.41 -5.16 4.40
CA ASP A 45 -2.36 -5.63 3.02
C ASP A 45 -0.96 -5.42 2.41
N CYS A 46 -0.31 -4.27 2.64
CA CYS A 46 1.07 -4.02 2.22
C CYS A 46 2.04 -5.03 2.82
N TYR A 47 1.97 -5.24 4.14
CA TYR A 47 2.91 -6.12 4.84
C TYR A 47 2.72 -7.59 4.43
N ARG A 48 1.46 -8.02 4.20
CA ARG A 48 1.16 -9.35 3.69
C ARG A 48 1.73 -9.56 2.29
N LEU A 49 1.58 -8.58 1.40
CA LEU A 49 2.09 -8.65 0.04
C LEU A 49 3.62 -8.56 -0.01
N PHE A 50 4.21 -7.72 0.83
CA PHE A 50 5.65 -7.62 1.02
C PHE A 50 6.25 -8.97 1.45
N LYS A 51 5.72 -9.57 2.52
CA LYS A 51 6.14 -10.91 2.98
C LYS A 51 5.95 -12.01 1.93
N LYS A 52 4.84 -11.97 1.18
CA LYS A 52 4.57 -12.96 0.13
C LYS A 52 5.60 -12.91 -1.01
N ASN A 53 6.23 -11.75 -1.21
CA ASN A 53 7.17 -11.51 -2.30
C ASN A 53 8.61 -11.32 -1.79
N ALA A 54 8.93 -11.75 -0.56
CA ALA A 54 10.27 -11.61 0.03
C ALA A 54 11.37 -12.32 -0.78
N ASP A 55 11.02 -13.35 -1.55
CA ASP A 55 11.95 -14.05 -2.45
C ASP A 55 12.23 -13.31 -3.77
N ARG A 56 11.63 -12.12 -3.99
CA ARG A 56 11.82 -11.31 -5.19
C ARG A 56 12.78 -10.15 -4.92
N GLU A 57 13.43 -9.65 -5.96
CA GLU A 57 14.27 -8.44 -5.85
C GLU A 57 13.42 -7.18 -5.61
N SER A 58 12.24 -7.12 -6.25
CA SER A 58 11.28 -6.03 -6.12
C SER A 58 9.83 -6.51 -6.17
N VAL A 59 8.94 -5.69 -5.64
CA VAL A 59 7.49 -5.91 -5.59
C VAL A 59 6.79 -4.68 -6.14
N GLN A 60 5.89 -4.88 -7.11
CA GLN A 60 5.01 -3.81 -7.56
C GLN A 60 3.71 -3.85 -6.77
N LEU A 61 3.47 -2.84 -5.95
CA LEU A 61 2.23 -2.63 -5.21
C LEU A 61 1.36 -1.60 -5.94
N ASN A 62 0.10 -1.95 -6.20
CA ASN A 62 -0.90 -1.00 -6.67
C ASN A 62 -1.86 -0.69 -5.52
N PHE A 63 -1.94 0.59 -5.19
CA PHE A 63 -2.86 1.15 -4.22
C PHE A 63 -4.05 1.71 -4.98
N CYS A 64 -5.25 1.26 -4.64
CA CYS A 64 -6.49 1.77 -5.20
C CYS A 64 -7.36 2.39 -4.12
N PHE A 65 -7.98 3.51 -4.45
CA PHE A 65 -8.91 4.20 -3.59
C PHE A 65 -10.05 4.81 -4.40
N ASP A 66 -11.23 4.85 -3.79
CA ASP A 66 -12.41 5.48 -4.37
C ASP A 66 -12.90 6.67 -3.53
N GLU A 67 -13.87 7.41 -4.08
CA GLU A 67 -14.49 8.57 -3.44
C GLU A 67 -15.27 8.23 -2.15
N LYS A 68 -15.47 6.93 -1.86
CA LYS A 68 -16.14 6.45 -0.65
C LYS A 68 -15.15 6.01 0.42
N GLY A 69 -13.84 6.27 0.23
CA GLY A 69 -12.79 5.90 1.16
C GLY A 69 -12.49 4.41 1.21
N ARG A 70 -12.98 3.63 0.22
CA ARG A 70 -12.65 2.20 0.10
C ARG A 70 -11.25 2.09 -0.48
N THR A 71 -10.37 1.42 0.25
CA THR A 71 -8.98 1.20 -0.14
C THR A 71 -8.70 -0.27 -0.42
N GLY A 72 -7.70 -0.53 -1.25
CA GLY A 72 -7.16 -1.87 -1.50
C GLY A 72 -5.74 -1.81 -2.02
N VAL A 73 -4.97 -2.84 -1.68
CA VAL A 73 -3.59 -3.02 -2.17
C VAL A 73 -3.46 -4.39 -2.79
N PHE A 74 -2.82 -4.47 -3.96
CA PHE A 74 -2.53 -5.74 -4.64
C PHE A 74 -1.17 -5.70 -5.32
N SER A 75 -0.45 -6.83 -5.30
CA SER A 75 0.80 -7.00 -6.02
C SER A 75 0.55 -7.50 -7.44
N VAL A 76 1.34 -7.02 -8.41
CA VAL A 76 1.31 -7.50 -9.81
C VAL A 76 2.55 -8.34 -10.10
#